data_AF-A0A1U7WH69-F1
#
_entry.id   AF-A0A1U7WH69-F1
#
_cell.length_a   1.000
_cell.length_b   1.000
_cell.length_c   1.000
_cell.angle_alpha   90.00
_cell.angle_beta   90.00
_cell.angle_gamma   90.00
#
_symmetry.space_group_name_H-M   'P 1'
#
loop_
_entity.id
_entity.type
_entity.pdbx_description
1 polymer ?
#
loop_
_entity_poly.entity_id
_entity_poly.type
_entity_poly.pdbx_seq_one_letter_code
_entity_poly.pdbx_strand_id
1 'polypeptide(L)'
;MHAALMWTISDFPGLGILSGWNTHTSFACPTCNFDTEPYRLRHSKKWCFMGHRRFLRRNHRFRLNRVRFNGSTEERNPPLKLSGSAILRQIEEGRGAGLNCTGKRSRRATKQWNKRSIFFELPYWKSNLLRHNLDFMHIKKNICDNIIYTLLHDKSKSKDNINARKDLREMGIRRDLWPDDSGKYHLAVFSLMTDNKKKLDTKKLFITTLKNIKVPDGYSSNISSCVDLVQKKIFGLKSHDCHIILEQLLPLAIRNVLPNHVVAVLVDFCSFFRALSSKTLNVSEFDKLQERVESTLCHLEILFPPAFFTVMVHLSIHLAGEEKLGGPVHHRNMYPVERELGHFKSFVRNKAQP
;
A
#
# COMPACT_ATOMS: atom_id res chain seq x y z
N MET A 1 -21.88 4.40 -33.78
CA MET A 1 -20.92 3.78 -32.85
C MET A 1 -21.18 4.37 -31.47
N HIS A 2 -21.55 3.57 -30.48
CA HIS A 2 -21.71 4.04 -29.09
C HIS A 2 -20.47 3.62 -28.29
N ALA A 3 -19.89 4.54 -27.53
CA ALA A 3 -18.74 4.28 -26.67
C ALA A 3 -19.11 4.59 -25.21
N ALA A 4 -18.64 3.77 -24.28
CA ALA A 4 -18.81 3.96 -22.85
C ALA A 4 -17.46 3.88 -22.13
N LEU A 5 -17.22 4.81 -21.21
CA LEU A 5 -16.06 4.79 -20.33
C LEU A 5 -16.38 3.87 -19.14
N MET A 6 -15.76 2.68 -19.12
CA MET A 6 -15.98 1.72 -18.04
C MET A 6 -15.34 2.17 -16.73
N TRP A 7 -14.10 2.65 -16.78
CA TRP A 7 -13.33 3.09 -15.61
C TRP A 7 -12.07 3.83 -16.06
N THR A 8 -11.38 4.47 -15.11
CA THR A 8 -10.02 4.98 -15.31
C THR A 8 -8.98 4.15 -14.56
N ILE A 9 -7.73 4.18 -15.02
CA ILE A 9 -6.58 3.64 -14.31
C ILE A 9 -5.53 4.75 -14.28
N SER A 10 -5.01 5.05 -13.09
CA SER A 10 -4.02 6.10 -12.89
C SER A 10 -3.22 5.81 -11.63
N ASP A 11 -1.99 6.32 -11.57
CA ASP A 11 -1.24 6.35 -10.31
C ASP A 11 -2.02 7.09 -9.21
N PHE A 12 -1.60 6.91 -7.95
CA PHE A 12 -2.38 7.45 -6.83
C PHE A 12 -2.49 8.99 -6.81
N PRO A 13 -1.45 9.76 -7.17
CA PRO A 13 -1.58 11.19 -7.42
C PRO A 13 -2.55 11.52 -8.57
N GLY A 14 -2.46 10.81 -9.71
CA GLY A 14 -3.35 10.97 -10.85
C GLY A 14 -4.80 10.66 -10.51
N LEU A 15 -5.07 9.70 -9.61
CA LEU A 15 -6.41 9.43 -9.11
C LEU A 15 -7.01 10.66 -8.44
N GLY A 16 -6.23 11.40 -7.66
CA GLY A 16 -6.68 12.65 -7.04
C GLY A 16 -7.02 13.72 -8.08
N ILE A 17 -6.25 13.80 -9.16
CA ILE A 17 -6.52 14.70 -10.29
C ILE A 17 -7.77 14.28 -11.06
N LEU A 18 -7.98 12.99 -11.31
CA LEU A 18 -9.12 12.52 -12.10
C LEU A 18 -10.44 12.58 -11.33
N SER A 19 -10.43 12.10 -10.08
CA SER A 19 -11.62 12.07 -9.22
C SER A 19 -11.96 13.44 -8.62
N GLY A 20 -10.95 14.30 -8.42
CA GLY A 20 -11.07 15.52 -7.63
C GLY A 20 -10.94 15.29 -6.12
N TRP A 21 -10.68 14.06 -5.66
CA TRP A 21 -10.43 13.72 -4.26
C TRP A 21 -8.99 14.07 -3.86
N ASN A 22 -8.79 14.67 -2.69
CA ASN A 22 -7.45 15.00 -2.21
C ASN A 22 -6.73 13.78 -1.61
N THR A 23 -5.72 13.28 -2.32
CA THR A 23 -4.94 12.08 -1.93
C THR A 23 -3.75 12.38 -1.02
N HIS A 24 -3.55 13.65 -0.62
CA HIS A 24 -2.44 14.08 0.24
C HIS A 24 -2.86 14.40 1.68
N THR A 25 -4.15 14.28 1.99
CA THR A 25 -4.69 14.53 3.33
C THR A 25 -4.72 13.27 4.17
N SER A 26 -5.24 13.42 5.38
CA SER A 26 -5.52 12.32 6.27
C SER A 26 -6.68 11.41 5.84
N PHE A 27 -7.45 11.85 4.83
CA PHE A 27 -8.54 11.11 4.19
C PHE A 27 -8.11 10.62 2.80
N ALA A 28 -6.82 10.34 2.59
CA ALA A 28 -6.30 10.03 1.27
C ALA A 28 -7.00 8.85 0.58
N CYS A 29 -7.49 7.87 1.34
CA CYS A 29 -8.23 6.72 0.80
C CYS A 29 -9.63 7.15 0.33
N PRO A 30 -9.93 7.14 -0.98
CA PRO A 30 -11.25 7.54 -1.49
C PRO A 30 -12.35 6.54 -1.09
N THR A 31 -12.00 5.27 -0.92
CA THR A 31 -12.95 4.20 -0.57
C THR A 31 -13.42 4.29 0.88
N CYS A 32 -12.51 4.60 1.80
CA CYS A 32 -12.86 4.86 3.21
C CYS A 32 -13.44 6.27 3.41
N ASN A 33 -13.19 7.19 2.48
CA ASN A 33 -13.74 8.55 2.48
C ASN A 33 -13.45 9.26 3.82
N PHE A 34 -14.42 9.97 4.40
CA PHE A 34 -14.30 10.64 5.70
C PHE A 34 -14.35 9.68 6.90
N ASP A 35 -14.62 8.39 6.68
CA ASP A 35 -14.65 7.36 7.72
C ASP A 35 -13.26 6.72 7.88
N THR A 36 -12.25 7.57 8.07
CA THR A 36 -10.91 7.17 8.50
C THR A 36 -10.61 7.81 9.85
N GLU A 37 -9.78 7.15 10.67
CA GLU A 37 -9.23 7.77 11.87
C GLU A 37 -7.83 8.29 11.55
N PRO A 38 -7.70 9.59 11.26
CA PRO A 38 -6.45 10.15 10.81
C PRO A 38 -5.45 10.23 11.95
N TYR A 39 -4.36 9.47 11.88
CA TYR A 39 -3.22 9.64 12.79
C TYR A 39 -2.02 10.24 12.05
N ARG A 40 -1.60 11.44 12.46
CA ARG A 40 -0.37 12.05 11.97
C ARG A 40 0.79 11.68 12.88
N LEU A 41 1.72 10.89 12.36
CA LEU A 41 2.95 10.56 13.05
C LEU A 41 3.78 11.84 13.25
N ARG A 42 3.98 12.23 14.52
CA ARG A 42 4.59 13.51 14.90
C ARG A 42 6.05 13.61 14.49
N HIS A 43 6.81 12.54 14.69
CA HIS A 43 8.23 12.48 14.36
C HIS A 43 8.46 12.13 12.89
N SER A 44 7.71 11.17 12.35
CA SER A 44 7.82 10.81 10.93
C SER A 44 7.19 11.84 9.98
N LYS A 45 6.36 12.76 10.49
CA LYS A 45 5.64 13.81 9.74
C LYS A 45 4.75 13.28 8.61
N LYS A 46 4.20 12.07 8.78
CA LYS A 46 3.39 11.36 7.77
C LYS A 46 2.04 10.94 8.32
N TRP A 47 1.05 10.84 7.43
CA TRP A 47 -0.22 10.20 7.74
C TRP A 47 -0.05 8.68 7.77
N CYS A 48 -0.62 8.06 8.79
CA CYS A 48 -0.63 6.63 9.01
C CYS A 48 -2.06 6.11 8.84
N PHE A 49 -2.21 5.01 8.12
CA PHE A 49 -3.50 4.40 7.78
C PHE A 49 -3.58 3.01 8.43
N MET A 50 -3.81 3.00 9.74
CA MET A 50 -4.05 1.79 10.53
C MET A 50 -5.54 1.60 10.82
N GLY A 51 -5.88 0.68 11.71
CA GLY A 51 -7.25 0.39 12.10
C GLY A 51 -7.87 -0.72 11.26
N HIS A 52 -7.06 -1.59 10.64
CA HIS A 52 -7.57 -2.69 9.80
C HIS A 52 -8.44 -3.68 10.60
N ARG A 53 -8.35 -3.67 11.93
CA ARG A 53 -9.22 -4.46 12.84
C ARG A 53 -10.71 -4.25 12.59
N ARG A 54 -11.13 -3.05 12.16
CA ARG A 54 -12.56 -2.72 11.94
C ARG A 54 -13.20 -3.49 10.78
N PHE A 55 -12.37 -4.01 9.87
CA PHE A 55 -12.82 -4.81 8.74
C PHE A 55 -13.10 -6.26 9.14
N LEU A 56 -12.52 -6.72 10.25
CA LEU A 56 -12.77 -8.05 10.78
C LEU A 56 -14.19 -8.17 11.35
N ARG A 57 -14.71 -9.42 11.33
CA ARG A 57 -15.98 -9.78 12.00
C ARG A 57 -15.99 -9.31 13.45
N ARG A 58 -17.16 -8.89 13.95
CA ARG A 58 -17.31 -8.29 15.30
C ARG A 58 -16.76 -9.14 16.44
N ASN A 59 -16.92 -10.45 16.37
CA ASN A 59 -16.44 -11.40 17.37
C ASN A 59 -14.95 -11.79 17.22
N HIS A 60 -14.21 -11.18 16.27
CA HIS A 60 -12.83 -11.56 16.03
C HIS A 60 -11.90 -11.11 17.18
N ARG A 61 -11.07 -12.02 17.70
CA ARG A 61 -10.15 -11.80 18.84
C ARG A 61 -9.27 -10.54 18.74
N PHE A 62 -8.88 -10.15 17.54
CA PHE A 62 -8.05 -8.95 17.34
C PHE A 62 -8.78 -7.65 17.65
N ARG A 63 -10.09 -7.59 17.46
CA ARG A 63 -10.90 -6.42 17.83
C ARG A 63 -10.87 -6.16 19.33
N LEU A 64 -10.78 -7.23 20.13
CA LEU A 64 -10.71 -7.16 21.59
C LEU A 64 -9.27 -6.97 22.13
N ASN A 65 -8.24 -7.20 21.30
CA ASN A 65 -6.85 -7.18 21.74
C ASN A 65 -6.32 -5.74 21.88
N ARG A 66 -6.24 -5.27 23.12
CA ARG A 66 -5.69 -3.94 23.47
C ARG A 66 -4.17 -3.90 23.41
N VAL A 67 -3.52 -4.92 24.00
CA VAL A 67 -2.08 -4.92 24.29
C VAL A 67 -1.22 -4.91 23.02
N ARG A 68 -1.60 -5.68 22.00
CA ARG A 68 -0.79 -5.80 20.77
C ARG A 68 -1.03 -4.70 19.74
N PHE A 69 -2.08 -3.91 19.92
CA PHE A 69 -2.49 -2.84 18.99
C PHE A 69 -2.32 -1.47 19.66
N ASN A 70 -3.39 -0.66 19.73
CA ASN A 70 -3.38 0.73 20.14
C ASN A 70 -3.92 0.97 21.57
N GLY A 71 -4.03 -0.07 22.39
CA GLY A 71 -4.58 0.04 23.75
C GLY A 71 -6.11 0.06 23.85
N SER A 72 -6.84 0.11 22.73
CA SER A 72 -8.31 0.17 22.69
C SER A 72 -8.94 -1.05 22.01
N THR A 73 -10.19 -1.37 22.37
CA THR A 73 -11.02 -2.31 21.60
C THR A 73 -11.59 -1.61 20.36
N GLU A 74 -11.78 -2.38 19.29
CA GLU A 74 -12.33 -1.87 18.03
C GLU A 74 -13.78 -2.29 17.87
N GLU A 75 -14.72 -1.35 18.04
CA GLU A 75 -16.17 -1.59 17.95
C GLU A 75 -16.79 -1.07 16.64
N ARG A 76 -16.04 -0.33 15.83
CA ARG A 76 -16.58 0.28 14.61
C ARG A 76 -16.83 -0.76 13.51
N ASN A 77 -17.78 -0.46 12.64
CA ASN A 77 -18.00 -1.23 11.42
C ASN A 77 -16.95 -0.83 10.36
N PRO A 78 -16.71 -1.65 9.31
CA PRO A 78 -15.91 -1.21 8.17
C PRO A 78 -16.50 0.05 7.53
N PRO A 79 -15.66 0.90 6.90
CA PRO A 79 -16.14 2.09 6.20
C PRO A 79 -17.20 1.77 5.14
N LEU A 80 -18.23 2.62 5.07
CA LEU A 80 -19.29 2.47 4.07
C LEU A 80 -18.77 2.87 2.70
N LYS A 81 -18.90 1.96 1.72
CA LYS A 81 -18.64 2.28 0.31
C LYS A 81 -19.74 3.23 -0.18
N LEU A 82 -19.36 4.44 -0.58
CA LEU A 82 -20.32 5.41 -1.09
C LEU A 82 -20.74 5.11 -2.53
N SER A 83 -22.04 5.28 -2.79
CA SER A 83 -22.58 5.30 -4.14
C SER A 83 -22.09 6.53 -4.91
N GLY A 84 -22.12 6.47 -6.25
CA GLY A 84 -21.76 7.63 -7.06
C GLY A 84 -22.73 8.80 -6.88
N SER A 85 -24.00 8.55 -6.55
CA SER A 85 -24.96 9.59 -6.16
C SER A 85 -24.61 10.26 -4.83
N ALA A 86 -24.21 9.50 -3.82
CA ALA A 86 -23.76 10.04 -2.54
C ALA A 86 -22.47 10.87 -2.70
N ILE A 87 -21.54 10.40 -3.54
CA ILE A 87 -20.35 11.17 -3.91
C ILE A 87 -20.74 12.47 -4.61
N LEU A 88 -21.62 12.42 -5.62
CA LEU A 88 -22.03 13.63 -6.33
C LEU A 88 -22.63 14.67 -5.38
N ARG A 89 -23.50 14.24 -4.46
CA ARG A 89 -24.05 15.07 -3.40
C ARG A 89 -22.96 15.66 -2.50
N GLN A 90 -21.98 14.86 -2.05
CA GLN A 90 -20.85 15.37 -1.26
C GLN A 90 -20.04 16.44 -2.01
N ILE A 91 -19.83 16.28 -3.31
CA ILE A 91 -19.08 17.27 -4.10
C ILE A 91 -19.91 18.55 -4.27
N GLU A 92 -21.24 18.46 -4.41
CA GLU A 92 -22.16 19.61 -4.48
C GLU A 92 -22.24 20.36 -3.14
N GLU A 93 -22.45 19.65 -2.03
CA GLU A 93 -22.46 20.20 -0.67
C GLU A 93 -21.11 20.82 -0.30
N GLY A 94 -20.01 20.12 -0.61
CA GLY A 94 -18.65 20.61 -0.40
C GLY A 94 -18.24 21.76 -1.34
N ARG A 95 -19.00 22.01 -2.41
CA ARG A 95 -18.93 23.24 -3.22
C ARG A 95 -19.80 24.36 -2.65
N GLY A 96 -20.92 24.03 -2.01
CA GLY A 96 -21.88 24.97 -1.42
C GLY A 96 -21.48 25.55 -0.05
N ALA A 97 -20.64 24.89 0.73
CA ALA A 97 -20.17 25.36 2.04
C ALA A 97 -19.06 26.44 1.96
N GLY A 98 -19.26 27.45 1.12
CA GLY A 98 -18.30 28.50 0.80
C GLY A 98 -18.85 29.93 0.83
N LEU A 99 -20.01 30.16 1.43
CA LEU A 99 -20.56 31.50 1.66
C LEU A 99 -20.92 31.65 3.15
N ASN A 100 -19.94 32.06 3.95
CA ASN A 100 -20.26 32.78 5.17
C ASN A 100 -20.80 34.15 4.78
N CYS A 101 -21.74 34.70 5.56
CA CYS A 101 -22.43 35.98 5.36
C CYS A 101 -21.51 37.23 5.31
N THR A 102 -20.18 37.07 5.19
CA THR A 102 -19.18 38.13 5.25
C THR A 102 -18.13 38.07 4.12
N GLY A 103 -18.32 37.23 3.08
CA GLY A 103 -17.52 37.30 1.84
C GLY A 103 -16.02 37.01 1.97
N LYS A 104 -15.52 36.54 3.11
CA LYS A 104 -14.10 36.16 3.30
C LYS A 104 -13.91 34.64 3.24
N ARG A 105 -13.11 34.18 2.27
CA ARG A 105 -12.65 32.77 2.17
C ARG A 105 -11.84 32.40 3.41
N SER A 106 -12.30 31.38 4.17
CA SER A 106 -11.50 30.77 5.23
C SER A 106 -10.27 30.08 4.63
N ARG A 107 -9.07 30.59 4.92
CA ARG A 107 -7.78 30.10 4.40
C ARG A 107 -7.28 28.79 5.05
N ARG A 108 -8.06 28.10 5.90
CA ARG A 108 -7.55 26.99 6.74
C ARG A 108 -8.30 25.66 6.71
N ALA A 109 -9.45 25.54 6.03
CA ALA A 109 -10.07 24.24 5.81
C ALA A 109 -9.47 23.59 4.56
N THR A 110 -8.66 22.54 4.72
CA THR A 110 -8.18 21.77 3.56
C THR A 110 -9.39 21.11 2.89
N LYS A 111 -9.77 21.63 1.72
CA LYS A 111 -10.90 21.09 0.97
C LYS A 111 -10.56 19.68 0.51
N GLN A 112 -11.36 18.69 0.92
CA GLN A 112 -11.15 17.30 0.51
C GLN A 112 -11.54 17.07 -0.95
N TRP A 113 -12.60 17.73 -1.42
CA TRP A 113 -13.02 17.74 -2.82
C TRP A 113 -12.50 18.99 -3.53
N ASN A 114 -11.51 18.83 -4.40
CA ASN A 114 -10.92 19.94 -5.14
C ASN A 114 -11.76 20.36 -6.34
N LYS A 115 -12.45 19.41 -7.00
CA LYS A 115 -13.26 19.67 -8.19
C LYS A 115 -14.38 18.65 -8.41
N ARG A 116 -15.26 18.93 -9.37
CA ARG A 116 -16.15 17.92 -9.97
C ARG A 116 -15.30 17.19 -11.00
N SER A 117 -15.29 15.86 -10.97
CA SER A 117 -14.77 15.14 -12.12
C SER A 117 -15.70 15.36 -13.32
N ILE A 118 -15.13 15.62 -14.50
CA ILE A 118 -15.88 15.77 -15.75
C ILE A 118 -16.67 14.50 -16.09
N PHE A 119 -16.22 13.34 -15.60
CA PHE A 119 -16.94 12.08 -15.81
C PHE A 119 -18.34 12.06 -15.20
N PHE A 120 -18.66 12.93 -14.24
CA PHE A 120 -20.03 13.09 -13.73
C PHE A 120 -20.97 13.84 -14.70
N GLU A 121 -20.50 14.24 -15.88
CA GLU A 121 -21.35 14.65 -17.00
C GLU A 121 -21.90 13.44 -17.76
N LEU A 122 -21.25 12.27 -17.65
CA LEU A 122 -21.75 11.03 -18.22
C LEU A 122 -22.94 10.52 -17.38
N PRO A 123 -24.15 10.32 -17.96
CA PRO A 123 -25.36 10.01 -17.19
C PRO A 123 -25.26 8.77 -16.30
N TYR A 124 -24.49 7.77 -16.73
CA TYR A 124 -24.31 6.49 -16.03
C TYR A 124 -23.19 6.49 -14.98
N TRP A 125 -22.31 7.51 -14.95
CA TRP A 125 -21.13 7.49 -14.08
C TRP A 125 -21.48 7.42 -12.59
N LYS A 126 -22.60 8.05 -12.19
CA LYS A 126 -23.13 7.98 -10.81
C LYS A 126 -23.58 6.57 -10.41
N SER A 127 -23.93 5.73 -11.38
CA SER A 127 -24.38 4.35 -11.18
C SER A 127 -23.24 3.34 -11.28
N ASN A 128 -22.08 3.75 -11.80
CA ASN A 128 -20.92 2.88 -11.92
C ASN A 128 -20.32 2.61 -10.53
N LEU A 129 -20.19 1.33 -10.16
CA LEU A 129 -19.63 0.89 -8.87
C LEU A 129 -18.11 1.07 -8.81
N LEU A 130 -17.43 0.91 -9.94
CA LEU A 130 -15.97 0.99 -10.05
C LEU A 130 -15.58 2.07 -11.07
N ARG A 131 -15.37 3.29 -10.57
CA ARG A 131 -15.09 4.49 -11.39
C ARG A 131 -13.60 4.67 -11.69
N HIS A 132 -12.79 4.59 -10.65
CA HIS A 132 -11.35 4.78 -10.70
C HIS A 132 -10.70 3.54 -10.11
N ASN A 133 -9.98 2.77 -10.91
CA ASN A 133 -9.24 1.61 -10.41
C ASN A 133 -8.01 2.09 -9.66
N LEU A 134 -7.68 1.36 -8.60
CA LEU A 134 -6.39 1.46 -7.98
C LEU A 134 -5.32 0.86 -8.89
N ASP A 135 -4.23 1.61 -9.07
CA ASP A 135 -3.09 1.12 -9.84
C ASP A 135 -2.37 0.00 -9.09
N PHE A 136 -2.79 -1.23 -9.39
CA PHE A 136 -2.26 -2.44 -8.78
C PHE A 136 -0.74 -2.57 -8.93
N MET A 137 -0.20 -2.18 -10.08
CA MET A 137 1.23 -2.26 -10.37
C MET A 137 2.01 -1.33 -9.43
N HIS A 138 1.60 -0.06 -9.33
CA HIS A 138 2.27 0.91 -8.46
C HIS A 138 2.08 0.60 -6.96
N ILE A 139 0.91 0.07 -6.57
CA ILE A 139 0.66 -0.43 -5.21
C ILE A 139 1.63 -1.55 -4.86
N LYS A 140 1.71 -2.59 -5.71
CA LYS A 140 2.64 -3.70 -5.51
C LYS A 140 4.09 -3.23 -5.41
N LYS A 141 4.52 -2.34 -6.31
CA LYS A 141 5.88 -1.79 -6.28
C LYS A 141 6.14 -1.09 -4.94
N ASN A 142 5.25 -0.22 -4.50
CA ASN A 142 5.40 0.52 -3.26
C ASN A 142 5.47 -0.41 -2.04
N ILE A 143 4.60 -1.42 -2.00
CA ILE A 143 4.56 -2.42 -0.93
C ILE A 143 5.84 -3.24 -0.91
N CYS A 144 6.29 -3.74 -2.06
CA CYS A 144 7.53 -4.51 -2.18
C CYS A 144 8.74 -3.69 -1.71
N ASP A 145 8.86 -2.45 -2.18
CA ASP A 145 9.91 -1.52 -1.75
C ASP A 145 9.87 -1.33 -0.22
N ASN A 146 8.69 -1.04 0.34
CA ASN A 146 8.52 -0.84 1.78
C ASN A 146 8.92 -2.08 2.58
N ILE A 147 8.56 -3.28 2.15
CA ILE A 147 8.94 -4.53 2.81
C ILE A 147 10.45 -4.71 2.73
N ILE A 148 11.03 -4.76 1.53
CA ILE A 148 12.46 -5.04 1.33
C ILE A 148 13.34 -4.04 2.10
N TYR A 149 13.07 -2.74 1.97
CA TYR A 149 13.90 -1.73 2.64
C TYR A 149 13.75 -1.74 4.15
N THR A 150 12.60 -2.18 4.68
CA THR A 150 12.38 -2.32 6.12
C THR A 150 13.05 -3.58 6.66
N LEU A 151 12.96 -4.71 5.95
CA LEU A 151 13.67 -5.96 6.32
C LEU A 151 15.19 -5.75 6.31
N LEU A 152 15.72 -5.05 5.30
CA LEU A 152 17.15 -4.78 5.17
C LEU A 152 17.67 -3.69 6.11
N HIS A 153 16.80 -3.02 6.88
CA HIS A 153 17.13 -1.84 7.68
C HIS A 153 17.91 -0.81 6.85
N ASP A 154 17.35 -0.43 5.69
CA ASP A 154 17.98 0.59 4.84
C ASP A 154 17.92 1.97 5.52
N LYS A 155 19.07 2.66 5.60
CA LYS A 155 19.20 3.94 6.31
C LYS A 155 18.25 5.02 5.81
N SER A 156 17.89 5.00 4.53
CA SER A 156 17.13 6.06 3.86
C SER A 156 15.67 5.69 3.60
N LYS A 157 15.39 4.42 3.31
CA LYS A 157 14.08 3.97 2.84
C LYS A 157 13.32 3.09 3.84
N SER A 158 13.97 2.59 4.90
CA SER A 158 13.29 1.77 5.92
C SER A 158 12.11 2.52 6.55
N LYS A 159 11.00 1.80 6.73
CA LYS A 159 9.85 2.28 7.53
C LYS A 159 10.08 2.11 9.02
N ASP A 160 11.16 1.45 9.38
CA ASP A 160 11.62 1.29 10.74
C ASP A 160 12.93 2.07 10.94
N ASN A 161 12.80 3.28 11.46
CA ASN A 161 13.89 4.21 11.73
C ASN A 161 13.65 4.93 13.06
N ILE A 162 14.60 5.76 13.50
CA ILE A 162 14.51 6.45 14.79
C ILE A 162 13.21 7.27 14.96
N ASN A 163 12.71 7.90 13.90
CA ASN A 163 11.47 8.65 13.97
C ASN A 163 10.28 7.72 14.17
N ALA A 164 10.23 6.59 13.46
CA ALA A 164 9.20 5.57 13.68
C ALA A 164 9.23 5.01 15.13
N ARG A 165 10.44 4.85 15.72
CA ARG A 165 10.58 4.43 17.12
C ARG A 165 10.11 5.49 18.12
N LYS A 166 10.40 6.76 17.86
CA LYS A 166 9.87 7.89 18.66
C LYS A 166 8.35 7.99 18.54
N ASP A 167 7.79 7.75 17.35
CA ASP A 167 6.34 7.69 17.15
C ASP A 167 5.70 6.56 17.98
N LEU A 168 6.33 5.38 18.08
CA LEU A 168 5.86 4.31 18.99
C LEU A 168 5.82 4.76 20.46
N ARG A 169 6.84 5.50 20.91
CA ARG A 169 6.92 6.06 22.28
C ARG A 169 5.81 7.09 22.51
N GLU A 170 5.62 8.03 21.59
CA GLU A 170 4.54 9.04 21.65
C GLU A 170 3.15 8.39 21.67
N MET A 171 2.95 7.33 20.89
CA MET A 171 1.69 6.59 20.83
C MET A 171 1.46 5.69 22.06
N GLY A 172 2.45 5.51 22.93
CA GLY A 172 2.32 4.65 24.11
C GLY A 172 2.27 3.16 23.81
N ILE A 173 2.69 2.72 22.61
CA ILE A 173 2.59 1.32 22.15
C ILE A 173 3.96 0.66 22.01
N ARG A 174 4.03 -0.66 22.26
CA ARG A 174 5.24 -1.50 22.07
C ARG A 174 6.50 -0.94 22.74
N ARG A 175 6.48 -0.89 24.07
CA ARG A 175 7.55 -0.33 24.91
C ARG A 175 8.92 -0.98 24.68
N ASP A 176 8.92 -2.27 24.35
CA ASP A 176 10.09 -3.07 23.99
C ASP A 176 10.84 -2.54 22.75
N LEU A 177 10.16 -1.75 21.93
CA LEU A 177 10.66 -1.21 20.67
C LEU A 177 11.05 0.27 20.76
N TRP A 178 10.96 0.88 21.95
CA TRP A 178 11.27 2.29 22.12
C TRP A 178 12.78 2.56 22.02
N PRO A 179 13.18 3.76 21.55
CA PRO A 179 14.57 4.14 21.63
C PRO A 179 14.94 4.46 23.08
N ASP A 180 16.21 4.30 23.42
CA ASP A 180 16.79 4.83 24.65
C ASP A 180 16.96 6.36 24.55
N ASP A 181 17.37 6.98 25.66
CA ASP A 181 17.51 8.44 25.72
C ASP A 181 18.69 8.96 24.87
N SER A 182 19.61 8.09 24.48
CA SER A 182 20.68 8.39 23.51
C SER A 182 20.20 8.30 22.04
N GLY A 183 18.99 7.81 21.81
CA GLY A 183 18.40 7.63 20.47
C GLY A 183 18.79 6.31 19.79
N LYS A 184 19.40 5.37 20.51
CA LYS A 184 19.68 4.02 20.02
C LYS A 184 18.47 3.11 20.30
N TYR A 185 18.28 2.10 19.46
CA TYR A 185 17.16 1.15 19.59
C TYR A 185 17.57 -0.24 19.10
N HIS A 186 16.88 -1.27 19.60
CA HIS A 186 17.06 -2.64 19.16
C HIS A 186 16.36 -2.89 17.83
N LEU A 187 16.99 -3.72 16.99
CA LEU A 187 16.38 -4.19 15.75
C LEU A 187 15.13 -5.01 16.07
N ALA A 188 14.06 -4.78 15.28
CA ALA A 188 12.83 -5.51 15.46
C ALA A 188 12.96 -6.95 14.93
N VAL A 189 12.02 -7.80 15.33
CA VAL A 189 11.97 -9.22 14.95
C VAL A 189 11.89 -9.46 13.43
N PHE A 190 11.43 -8.48 12.66
CA PHE A 190 11.37 -8.53 11.20
C PHE A 190 12.65 -8.05 10.52
N SER A 191 13.62 -7.48 11.25
CA SER A 191 14.85 -6.95 10.67
C SER A 191 15.86 -8.07 10.42
N LEU A 192 16.47 -8.07 9.24
CA LEU A 192 17.58 -8.95 8.91
C LEU A 192 18.85 -8.48 9.60
N MET A 193 19.50 -9.40 10.31
CA MET A 193 20.65 -9.13 11.14
C MET A 193 21.94 -9.35 10.36
N THR A 194 22.91 -8.46 10.56
CA THR A 194 24.32 -8.73 10.31
C THR A 194 24.97 -8.93 11.67
N ASP A 195 25.12 -10.19 12.07
CA ASP A 195 25.80 -10.53 13.31
C ASP A 195 27.23 -10.97 12.97
N ASN A 196 28.22 -10.27 13.53
CA ASN A 196 29.63 -10.65 13.40
C ASN A 196 30.03 -11.69 14.47
N LYS A 197 29.21 -11.89 15.51
CA LYS A 197 29.44 -12.84 16.62
C LYS A 197 28.71 -14.16 16.44
N LYS A 198 27.46 -14.15 15.95
CA LYS A 198 26.78 -15.36 15.46
C LYS A 198 27.22 -15.61 14.01
N LYS A 199 27.68 -16.82 13.71
CA LYS A 199 28.20 -17.29 12.41
C LYS A 199 27.25 -17.12 11.19
N LEU A 200 26.07 -16.50 11.34
CA LEU A 200 25.05 -16.40 10.31
C LEU A 200 24.61 -14.95 10.05
N ASP A 201 25.06 -14.41 8.92
CA ASP A 201 24.62 -13.13 8.39
C ASP A 201 23.34 -13.30 7.55
N THR A 202 22.19 -13.24 8.22
CA THR A 202 20.87 -13.40 7.59
C THR A 202 20.61 -12.37 6.48
N LYS A 203 21.15 -11.15 6.63
CA LYS A 203 21.06 -10.11 5.61
C LYS A 203 21.85 -10.48 4.36
N LYS A 204 23.09 -10.96 4.51
CA LYS A 204 23.89 -11.46 3.38
C LYS A 204 23.24 -12.67 2.73
N LEU A 205 22.68 -13.60 3.50
CA LEU A 205 21.99 -14.78 2.97
C LEU A 205 20.79 -14.37 2.10
N PHE A 206 19.90 -13.52 2.60
CA PHE A 206 18.74 -13.00 1.86
C PHE A 206 19.15 -12.38 0.51
N ILE A 207 20.15 -11.51 0.54
CA ILE A 207 20.64 -10.80 -0.66
C ILE A 207 21.32 -11.76 -1.64
N THR A 208 22.08 -12.72 -1.12
CA THR A 208 22.76 -13.75 -1.93
C THR A 208 21.74 -14.66 -2.60
N THR A 209 20.67 -15.04 -1.89
CA THR A 209 19.54 -15.77 -2.47
C THR A 209 18.96 -15.00 -3.64
N LEU A 210 18.64 -13.71 -3.49
CA LEU A 210 18.10 -12.90 -4.59
C LEU A 210 19.08 -12.75 -5.76
N LYS A 211 20.39 -12.64 -5.50
CA LYS A 211 21.41 -12.54 -6.55
C LYS A 211 21.58 -13.82 -7.36
N ASN A 212 21.41 -14.98 -6.72
CA ASN A 212 21.67 -16.28 -7.35
C ASN A 212 20.45 -16.88 -8.04
N ILE A 213 19.28 -16.23 -7.96
CA ILE A 213 18.06 -16.68 -8.65
C ILE A 213 18.29 -16.65 -10.15
N LYS A 214 18.07 -17.80 -10.79
CA LYS A 214 18.01 -17.96 -12.24
C LYS A 214 16.59 -18.31 -12.61
N VAL A 215 16.07 -17.64 -13.63
CA VAL A 215 14.72 -17.87 -14.18
C VAL A 215 14.83 -18.11 -15.69
N PRO A 216 13.83 -18.74 -16.32
CA PRO A 216 13.77 -18.85 -17.78
C PRO A 216 13.82 -17.48 -18.46
N ASP A 217 14.29 -17.47 -19.71
CA ASP A 217 14.29 -16.25 -20.52
C ASP A 217 12.87 -15.66 -20.65
N GLY A 218 12.79 -14.33 -20.62
CA GLY A 218 11.52 -13.59 -20.64
C GLY A 218 10.68 -13.63 -19.35
N TYR A 219 11.09 -14.38 -18.31
CA TYR A 219 10.30 -14.50 -17.06
C TYR A 219 10.40 -13.24 -16.17
N SER A 220 11.63 -12.77 -15.89
CA SER A 220 11.87 -11.55 -15.14
C SER A 220 13.05 -10.79 -15.71
N SER A 221 13.20 -9.51 -15.33
CA SER A 221 14.46 -8.82 -15.60
C SER A 221 15.59 -9.42 -14.74
N ASN A 222 16.83 -9.04 -15.03
CA ASN A 222 18.01 -9.51 -14.31
C ASN A 222 18.08 -8.89 -12.90
N ILE A 223 17.38 -9.50 -11.93
CA ILE A 223 17.37 -9.07 -10.51
C ILE A 223 18.79 -9.07 -9.92
N SER A 224 19.68 -9.96 -10.37
CA SER A 224 21.07 -10.00 -9.90
C SER A 224 21.83 -8.68 -10.14
N SER A 225 21.47 -7.94 -11.20
CA SER A 225 22.05 -6.62 -11.49
C SER A 225 21.62 -5.53 -10.50
N CYS A 226 20.51 -5.73 -9.80
CA CYS A 226 19.97 -4.81 -8.79
C CYS A 226 20.58 -5.05 -7.39
N VAL A 227 21.49 -6.03 -7.25
CA VAL A 227 21.98 -6.53 -5.97
C VAL A 227 23.47 -6.23 -5.77
N ASP A 228 23.76 -5.44 -4.73
CA ASP A 228 25.13 -5.19 -4.23
C ASP A 228 25.41 -6.05 -3.00
N LEU A 229 26.28 -7.06 -3.15
CA LEU A 229 26.69 -7.93 -2.06
C LEU A 229 27.66 -7.26 -1.07
N VAL A 230 28.45 -6.29 -1.54
CA VAL A 230 29.46 -5.60 -0.72
C VAL A 230 28.75 -4.66 0.24
N GLN A 231 27.88 -3.80 -0.30
CA GLN A 231 27.08 -2.89 0.52
C GLN A 231 25.87 -3.56 1.19
N LYS A 232 25.54 -4.79 0.80
CA LYS A 232 24.35 -5.51 1.25
C LYS A 232 23.08 -4.68 1.00
N LYS A 233 22.93 -4.21 -0.24
CA LYS A 233 21.82 -3.34 -0.68
C LYS A 233 21.18 -3.85 -1.95
N ILE A 234 19.94 -3.41 -2.15
CA ILE A 234 19.18 -3.61 -3.39
C ILE A 234 18.76 -2.24 -3.91
N PHE A 235 19.00 -1.99 -5.19
CA PHE A 235 18.72 -0.72 -5.85
C PHE A 235 18.13 -0.95 -7.24
N GLY A 236 17.46 0.06 -7.79
CA GLY A 236 17.02 0.04 -9.19
C GLY A 236 15.85 -0.91 -9.53
N LEU A 237 15.19 -1.53 -8.55
CA LEU A 237 14.03 -2.39 -8.81
C LEU A 237 12.90 -1.63 -9.53
N LYS A 238 12.48 -2.16 -10.69
CA LYS A 238 11.34 -1.67 -11.46
C LYS A 238 10.05 -2.35 -11.00
N SER A 239 8.92 -1.86 -11.49
CA SER A 239 7.58 -2.40 -11.15
C SER A 239 7.43 -3.90 -11.46
N HIS A 240 8.04 -4.39 -12.55
CA HIS A 240 8.04 -5.83 -12.88
C HIS A 240 8.89 -6.65 -11.92
N ASP A 241 10.06 -6.15 -11.52
CA ASP A 241 10.95 -6.84 -10.58
C ASP A 241 10.28 -6.98 -9.21
N CYS A 242 9.67 -5.89 -8.72
CA CYS A 242 8.89 -5.91 -7.49
C CYS A 242 7.69 -6.87 -7.60
N HIS A 243 7.08 -7.01 -8.78
CA HIS A 243 5.99 -7.96 -8.98
C HIS A 243 6.46 -9.40 -8.80
N ILE A 244 7.56 -9.78 -9.43
CA ILE A 244 8.16 -11.12 -9.34
C ILE A 244 8.67 -11.40 -7.93
N ILE A 245 9.35 -10.42 -7.31
CA ILE A 245 9.84 -10.57 -5.95
C ILE A 245 8.68 -10.77 -4.97
N LEU A 246 7.66 -9.91 -5.01
CA LEU A 246 6.56 -9.99 -4.05
C LEU A 246 5.74 -11.28 -4.18
N GLU A 247 5.49 -11.80 -5.39
CA GLU A 247 4.63 -12.97 -5.56
C GLU A 247 5.35 -14.32 -5.49
N GLN A 248 6.64 -14.35 -5.84
CA GLN A 248 7.35 -15.61 -6.06
C GLN A 248 8.62 -15.71 -5.21
N LEU A 249 9.48 -14.69 -5.23
CA LEU A 249 10.84 -14.84 -4.69
C LEU A 249 10.93 -14.49 -3.20
N LEU A 250 10.17 -13.50 -2.73
CA LEU A 250 10.20 -13.05 -1.34
C LEU A 250 9.80 -14.17 -0.37
N PRO A 251 8.71 -14.94 -0.57
CA PRO A 251 8.38 -16.10 0.26
C PRO A 251 9.51 -17.11 0.40
N LEU A 252 10.26 -17.35 -0.67
CA LEU A 252 11.40 -18.28 -0.70
C LEU A 252 12.61 -17.69 0.02
N ALA A 253 12.92 -16.41 -0.25
CA ALA A 253 14.09 -15.74 0.27
C ALA A 253 14.03 -15.48 1.78
N ILE A 254 12.83 -15.32 2.37
CA ILE A 254 12.68 -15.01 3.80
C ILE A 254 12.62 -16.25 4.70
N ARG A 255 12.36 -17.44 4.15
CA ARG A 255 11.99 -18.65 4.91
C ARG A 255 13.02 -19.07 5.96
N ASN A 256 14.31 -18.90 5.66
CA ASN A 256 15.42 -19.34 6.53
C ASN A 256 16.17 -18.17 7.19
N VAL A 257 15.66 -16.94 7.06
CA VAL A 257 16.33 -15.72 7.55
C VAL A 257 15.48 -14.90 8.52
N LEU A 258 14.19 -15.18 8.61
CA LEU A 258 13.26 -14.54 9.54
C LEU A 258 12.56 -15.58 10.44
N PRO A 259 12.08 -15.18 11.62
CA PRO A 259 11.29 -16.06 12.48
C PRO A 259 9.99 -16.53 11.81
N ASN A 260 9.59 -17.78 12.08
CA ASN A 260 8.44 -18.44 11.44
C ASN A 260 7.15 -17.61 11.46
N HIS A 261 6.87 -16.92 12.57
CA HIS A 261 5.66 -16.10 12.69
C HIS A 261 5.70 -14.84 11.81
N VAL A 262 6.88 -14.27 11.54
CA VAL A 262 7.05 -13.15 10.59
C VAL A 262 6.94 -13.67 9.17
N VAL A 263 7.58 -14.81 8.88
CA VAL A 263 7.51 -15.48 7.57
C VAL A 263 6.07 -15.78 7.21
N ALA A 264 5.29 -16.39 8.10
CA ALA A 264 3.90 -16.74 7.84
C ALA A 264 3.06 -15.52 7.39
N VAL A 265 3.17 -14.40 8.10
CA VAL A 265 2.43 -13.17 7.78
C VAL A 265 2.85 -12.57 6.45
N LEU A 266 4.16 -12.52 6.17
CA LEU A 266 4.65 -12.02 4.88
C LEU A 266 4.29 -12.94 3.73
N VAL A 267 4.35 -14.26 3.91
CA VAL A 267 3.94 -15.26 2.92
C VAL A 267 2.45 -15.16 2.64
N ASP A 268 1.61 -14.97 3.66
CA ASP A 268 0.16 -14.73 3.47
C ASP A 268 -0.10 -13.47 2.65
N PHE A 269 0.65 -12.39 2.92
CA PHE A 269 0.51 -11.15 2.16
C PHE A 269 0.99 -11.29 0.71
N CYS A 270 2.09 -12.00 0.48
CA CYS A 270 2.59 -12.33 -0.86
C CYS A 270 1.58 -13.21 -1.62
N SER A 271 1.00 -14.20 -0.94
CA SER A 271 0.00 -15.12 -1.50
C SER A 271 -1.28 -14.38 -1.89
N PHE A 272 -1.67 -13.35 -1.14
CA PHE A 272 -2.78 -12.48 -1.51
C PHE A 272 -2.55 -11.81 -2.87
N PHE A 273 -1.40 -11.15 -3.07
CA PHE A 273 -1.09 -10.54 -4.37
C PHE A 273 -0.99 -11.56 -5.51
N ARG A 274 -0.42 -12.73 -5.23
CA ARG A 274 -0.35 -13.82 -6.21
C ARG A 274 -1.75 -14.32 -6.61
N ALA A 275 -2.69 -14.38 -5.67
CA ALA A 275 -4.07 -14.75 -5.95
C ALA A 275 -4.77 -13.70 -6.83
N LEU A 276 -4.58 -12.40 -6.54
CA LEU A 276 -5.13 -11.31 -7.37
C LEU A 276 -4.52 -11.26 -8.79
N SER A 277 -3.28 -11.70 -8.96
CA SER A 277 -2.63 -11.81 -10.28
C SER A 277 -3.01 -13.09 -11.04
N SER A 278 -3.92 -13.92 -10.51
CA SER A 278 -4.37 -15.13 -11.19
C SER A 278 -5.07 -14.81 -12.51
N LYS A 279 -4.89 -15.69 -13.50
CA LYS A 279 -5.62 -15.58 -14.78
C LYS A 279 -7.07 -16.06 -14.66
N THR A 280 -7.32 -17.00 -13.75
CA THR A 280 -8.65 -17.56 -13.51
C THR A 280 -9.27 -16.93 -12.28
N LEU A 281 -10.55 -16.57 -12.41
CA LEU A 281 -11.34 -16.00 -11.33
C LEU A 281 -12.34 -17.00 -10.81
N ASN A 282 -12.42 -17.09 -9.50
CA ASN A 282 -13.57 -17.68 -8.83
C ASN A 282 -14.19 -16.63 -7.92
N VAL A 283 -15.37 -16.13 -8.28
CA VAL A 283 -16.05 -15.05 -7.56
C VAL A 283 -16.33 -15.43 -6.10
N SER A 284 -16.57 -16.72 -5.83
CA SER A 284 -16.83 -17.24 -4.49
C SER A 284 -15.59 -17.23 -3.58
N GLU A 285 -14.38 -17.15 -4.15
CA GLU A 285 -13.13 -17.12 -3.39
C GLU A 285 -12.72 -15.68 -3.01
N PHE A 286 -13.28 -14.65 -3.64
CA PHE A 286 -12.93 -13.26 -3.31
C PHE A 286 -13.32 -12.86 -1.90
N ASP A 287 -14.42 -13.40 -1.37
CA ASP A 287 -14.84 -13.11 0.01
C ASP A 287 -13.85 -13.71 1.01
N LYS A 288 -13.34 -14.94 0.75
CA LYS A 288 -12.26 -15.55 1.54
C LYS A 288 -10.94 -14.79 1.39
N LEU A 289 -10.64 -14.32 0.18
CA LEU A 289 -9.43 -13.54 -0.10
C LEU A 289 -9.46 -12.18 0.62
N GLN A 290 -10.63 -11.56 0.68
CA GLN A 290 -10.91 -10.34 1.44
C GLN A 290 -10.70 -10.58 2.94
N GLU A 291 -11.31 -11.62 3.51
CA GLU A 291 -11.11 -11.98 4.93
C GLU A 291 -9.63 -12.26 5.26
N ARG A 292 -8.91 -12.92 4.34
CA ARG A 292 -7.48 -13.22 4.50
C ARG A 292 -6.63 -11.95 4.53
N VAL A 293 -6.86 -10.98 3.63
CA VAL A 293 -6.07 -9.74 3.64
C VAL A 293 -6.38 -8.87 4.87
N GLU A 294 -7.63 -8.83 5.31
CA GLU A 294 -8.03 -8.12 6.54
C GLU A 294 -7.28 -8.66 7.76
N SER A 295 -7.24 -9.99 7.91
CA SER A 295 -6.48 -10.65 8.97
C SER A 295 -4.98 -10.43 8.81
N THR A 296 -4.46 -10.51 7.59
CA THR A 296 -3.03 -10.33 7.30
C THR A 296 -2.55 -8.91 7.65
N LEU A 297 -3.32 -7.88 7.28
CA LEU A 297 -3.02 -6.49 7.63
C LEU A 297 -3.04 -6.26 9.14
N CYS A 298 -3.94 -6.93 9.87
CA CYS A 298 -3.93 -6.87 11.33
C CYS A 298 -2.68 -7.53 11.93
N HIS A 299 -2.21 -8.65 11.38
CA HIS A 299 -0.94 -9.24 11.83
C HIS A 299 0.26 -8.35 11.48
N LEU A 300 0.26 -7.73 10.31
CA LEU A 300 1.26 -6.73 9.95
C LEU A 300 1.23 -5.56 10.95
N GLU A 301 0.04 -5.09 11.36
CA GLU A 301 -0.13 -4.04 12.37
C GLU A 301 0.38 -4.41 13.75
N ILE A 302 0.61 -5.70 14.03
CA ILE A 302 1.27 -6.14 15.27
C ILE A 302 2.80 -6.14 15.07
N LEU A 303 3.27 -6.50 13.88
CA LEU A 303 4.70 -6.68 13.59
C LEU A 303 5.41 -5.37 13.24
N PHE A 304 4.90 -4.63 12.26
CA PHE A 304 5.56 -3.46 11.67
C PHE A 304 5.20 -2.16 12.40
N PRO A 305 6.06 -1.14 12.40
CA PRO A 305 5.76 0.15 13.02
C PRO A 305 4.66 0.91 12.23
N PRO A 306 3.94 1.85 12.87
CA PRO A 306 2.92 2.67 12.21
C PRO A 306 3.36 3.33 10.89
N ALA A 307 4.63 3.75 10.79
CA ALA A 307 5.18 4.36 9.59
C ALA A 307 5.18 3.43 8.34
N PHE A 308 5.01 2.11 8.53
CA PHE A 308 4.85 1.15 7.45
C PHE A 308 3.49 1.29 6.75
N PHE A 309 2.45 1.65 7.49
CA PHE A 309 1.05 1.75 7.02
C PHE A 309 0.81 3.06 6.28
N THR A 310 1.49 3.21 5.14
CA THR A 310 1.20 4.25 4.17
C THR A 310 -0.14 3.99 3.49
N VAL A 311 -0.71 5.00 2.83
CA VAL A 311 -1.93 4.82 2.03
C VAL A 311 -1.81 3.67 1.03
N MET A 312 -0.64 3.47 0.41
CA MET A 312 -0.43 2.39 -0.56
C MET A 312 -0.54 1.00 0.08
N VAL A 313 -0.09 0.83 1.31
CA VAL A 313 -0.28 -0.42 2.07
C VAL A 313 -1.75 -0.60 2.42
N HIS A 314 -2.40 0.47 2.90
CA HIS A 314 -3.81 0.43 3.26
C HIS A 314 -4.73 0.07 2.09
N LEU A 315 -4.46 0.60 0.89
CA LEU A 315 -5.24 0.33 -0.32
C LEU A 315 -5.32 -1.17 -0.66
N SER A 316 -4.38 -2.00 -0.18
CA SER A 316 -4.43 -3.45 -0.37
C SER A 316 -5.72 -4.09 0.18
N ILE A 317 -6.34 -3.51 1.21
CA ILE A 317 -7.60 -4.00 1.77
C ILE A 317 -8.80 -3.85 0.83
N HIS A 318 -8.67 -3.00 -0.20
CA HIS A 318 -9.74 -2.75 -1.16
C HIS A 318 -9.59 -3.55 -2.46
N LEU A 319 -8.41 -4.12 -2.72
CA LEU A 319 -8.08 -4.71 -4.02
C LEU A 319 -8.96 -5.93 -4.36
N ALA A 320 -9.23 -6.82 -3.40
CA ALA A 320 -10.11 -7.97 -3.64
C ALA A 320 -11.54 -7.52 -3.98
N GLY A 321 -12.04 -6.49 -3.29
CA GLY A 321 -13.33 -5.87 -3.61
C GLY A 321 -13.35 -5.21 -5.00
N GLU A 322 -12.27 -4.55 -5.42
CA GLU A 322 -12.17 -4.00 -6.78
C GLU A 322 -12.06 -5.08 -7.84
N GLU A 323 -11.40 -6.20 -7.56
CA GLU A 323 -11.32 -7.33 -8.48
C GLU A 323 -12.63 -8.07 -8.65
N LYS A 324 -13.39 -8.23 -7.56
CA LYS A 324 -14.75 -8.77 -7.62
C LYS A 324 -15.66 -7.94 -8.53
N LEU A 325 -15.45 -6.62 -8.62
CA LEU A 325 -16.23 -5.71 -9.46
C LEU A 325 -15.71 -5.59 -10.88
N GLY A 326 -14.39 -5.43 -11.05
CA GLY A 326 -13.76 -5.12 -12.34
C GLY A 326 -13.25 -6.33 -13.10
N GLY A 327 -13.33 -7.54 -12.54
CA GLY A 327 -12.74 -8.73 -13.12
C GLY A 327 -11.21 -8.74 -13.00
N PRO A 328 -10.50 -9.56 -13.79
CA PRO A 328 -9.10 -9.87 -13.52
C PRO A 328 -8.19 -8.64 -13.57
N VAL A 329 -7.18 -8.60 -12.69
CA VAL A 329 -6.21 -7.49 -12.66
C VAL A 329 -5.44 -7.32 -13.97
N HIS A 330 -5.23 -8.39 -14.74
CA HIS A 330 -4.43 -8.33 -15.96
C HIS A 330 -5.02 -7.43 -17.06
N HIS A 331 -6.32 -7.18 -17.05
CA HIS A 331 -6.98 -6.24 -17.97
C HIS A 331 -7.02 -4.80 -17.42
N ARG A 332 -6.62 -4.60 -16.15
CA ARG A 332 -6.77 -3.35 -15.41
C ARG A 332 -5.45 -2.89 -14.79
N ASN A 333 -4.34 -3.38 -15.30
CA ASN A 333 -3.00 -2.98 -14.89
C ASN A 333 -2.34 -2.09 -15.96
N MET A 334 -1.35 -1.32 -15.55
CA MET A 334 -0.64 -0.39 -16.43
C MET A 334 0.55 -1.03 -17.17
N TYR A 335 0.86 -2.31 -16.93
CA TYR A 335 2.03 -2.97 -17.53
C TYR A 335 2.05 -2.92 -19.07
N PRO A 336 0.95 -3.26 -19.79
CA PRO A 336 0.96 -3.20 -21.26
C PRO A 336 1.11 -1.77 -21.77
N VAL A 337 0.39 -0.82 -21.14
CA VAL A 337 0.42 0.60 -21.52
C VAL A 337 1.81 1.19 -21.33
N GLU A 338 2.43 0.98 -20.16
CA GLU A 338 3.79 1.48 -19.90
C GLU A 338 4.85 0.83 -20.78
N ARG A 339 4.68 -0.45 -21.12
CA ARG A 339 5.58 -1.14 -22.05
C ARG A 339 5.50 -0.53 -23.45
N GLU A 340 4.28 -0.29 -23.93
CA GLU A 340 4.04 0.33 -25.23
C GLU A 340 4.60 1.76 -25.28
N LEU A 341 4.32 2.57 -24.25
CA LEU A 341 4.91 3.90 -24.11
C LEU A 341 6.44 3.85 -24.03
N GLY A 342 7.02 2.82 -23.42
CA GLY A 342 8.46 2.57 -23.41
C GLY A 342 9.01 2.27 -24.80
N HIS A 343 8.29 1.49 -25.60
CA HIS A 343 8.62 1.23 -27.00
C HIS A 343 8.56 2.53 -27.82
N PHE A 344 7.50 3.32 -27.69
CA PHE A 344 7.39 4.62 -28.38
C PHE A 344 8.51 5.58 -27.99
N LYS A 345 8.90 5.62 -26.72
CA LYS A 345 10.04 6.43 -26.26
C LYS A 345 11.36 6.04 -26.93
N SER A 346 11.53 4.79 -27.38
CA SER A 346 12.73 4.37 -28.10
C SER A 346 12.83 4.96 -29.52
N PHE A 347 11.70 5.37 -30.11
CA PHE A 347 11.67 6.06 -31.40
C PHE A 347 11.98 7.55 -31.29
N VAL A 348 11.89 8.13 -30.10
CA VAL A 348 12.22 9.54 -29.85
C VAL A 348 13.74 9.72 -29.94
N ARG A 349 14.22 10.09 -31.13
CA ARG A 349 15.65 10.33 -31.42
C ARG A 349 16.15 11.65 -30.85
N ASN A 350 15.28 12.65 -30.71
CA ASN A 350 15.61 13.96 -30.17
C ASN A 350 14.74 14.27 -28.96
N LYS A 351 15.33 14.27 -27.76
CA LYS A 351 14.60 14.58 -26.51
C LYS A 351 14.15 16.04 -26.40
N ALA A 352 14.68 16.95 -27.23
CA ALA A 352 14.26 18.35 -27.29
C ALA A 352 13.03 18.56 -28.20
N GLN A 353 12.67 17.57 -29.02
CA GLN A 353 11.47 17.54 -29.86
C GLN A 353 10.82 16.15 -29.78
N PRO A 354 10.19 15.84 -28.63
CA PRO A 354 9.72 14.50 -28.29
C PRO A 354 8.58 13.98 -29.17
#